data_AF-A0A2K9A290-F1
#
_entry.id   AF-A0A2K9A290-F1
#
_cell.length_a   1.000
_cell.length_b   1.000
_cell.length_c   1.000
_cell.angle_alpha   90.00
_cell.angle_beta   90.00
_cell.angle_gamma   90.00
#
_symmetry.space_group_name_H-M   'P 1'
#
loop_
_entity.id
_entity.type
_entity.pdbx_description
1 polymer ?
#
loop_
_entity_poly.entity_id
_entity_poly.type
_entity_poly.pdbx_seq_one_letter_code
_entity_poly.pdbx_strand_id
1 'polypeptide(L)'
;MHKLNSIESYIKACVNLYGMIHKDRVLKLYNFHHFSELNKLPDYNLTLLDDDFVYEIKDFFIHEAIYFNLDMDKHFETANHLIYYIPSLEELTNYEDQFYFQRTRHHDLFETFMLNVVFPKDHKTAEFIIEDVFYGAQQTNHIDFALKQFERRNVNFKNINFSKLTELLKNVLNHSRMWKYNALTFNEYEHFLMHGTISSLNGLCHCGSQKKYKRCCYELEKNLWENDDLSYDETFEFTQQEILTYKKKVTDELKHVPSALLDLVDPSLSNLIDALFEEVPLDIFVEEPIHVLSAVIFILMDHHDIDFDVINPWIRKHKLNQSLSHINKLKNRYYYAISDHELNELNELNDYLEPLMDYFVKHNHANMVMIPEKRPYQFLMKAMKKKKVDPDLIDETHEIAEIIYQSIGATNPLYFYNLLLVCPHAFLVIEMLLSDSNVQDNHLDLLNAFVYAYEIYHKEMFNHPPKEFTKHEYNKTYILALDSLGMLYKESGDFKEAIKVYEKIIRYDDEDRFGAKESILIY
;
A
#
# COMPACT_ATOMS: atom_id res chain seq x y z
N MET A 1 25.77 2.38 29.25
CA MET A 1 25.57 0.92 29.23
C MET A 1 24.28 0.61 29.98
N HIS A 2 23.14 0.82 29.33
CA HIS A 2 21.94 0.07 29.70
C HIS A 2 22.18 -1.33 29.13
N LYS A 3 22.20 -2.36 29.98
CA LYS A 3 22.03 -3.73 29.51
C LYS A 3 20.54 -3.88 29.24
N LEU A 4 20.17 -4.66 28.22
CA LEU A 4 18.84 -5.25 28.08
C LEU A 4 18.49 -5.96 29.40
N ASN A 5 17.84 -5.23 30.30
CA ASN A 5 17.69 -5.63 31.71
C ASN A 5 16.38 -6.42 31.94
N SER A 6 15.48 -6.39 30.96
CA SER A 6 14.18 -7.04 30.99
C SER A 6 13.92 -7.76 29.67
N ILE A 7 13.00 -8.73 29.68
CA ILE A 7 12.59 -9.42 28.46
C ILE A 7 11.83 -8.47 27.53
N GLU A 8 11.12 -7.48 28.08
CA GLU A 8 10.40 -6.44 27.34
C GLU A 8 11.36 -5.58 26.53
N SER A 9 12.46 -5.10 27.13
CA SER A 9 13.49 -4.34 26.41
C SER A 9 14.12 -5.17 25.27
N TYR A 10 14.24 -6.49 25.46
CA TYR A 10 14.77 -7.41 24.44
C TYR A 10 13.79 -7.59 23.28
N ILE A 11 12.51 -7.79 23.58
CA ILE A 11 11.45 -7.86 22.57
C ILE A 11 11.40 -6.53 21.79
N LYS A 12 11.41 -5.39 22.49
CA LYS A 12 11.44 -4.04 21.87
C LYS A 12 12.60 -3.87 20.91
N ALA A 13 13.82 -4.22 21.34
CA ALA A 13 15.00 -4.11 20.49
C ALA A 13 14.91 -5.01 19.24
N CYS A 14 14.38 -6.23 19.39
CA CYS A 14 14.11 -7.10 18.25
C CYS A 14 13.08 -6.48 17.30
N VAL A 15 11.97 -5.94 17.83
CA VAL A 15 10.91 -5.33 17.02
C VAL A 15 11.42 -4.09 16.28
N ASN A 16 12.22 -3.23 16.91
CA ASN A 16 12.82 -2.07 16.23
C ASN A 16 13.81 -2.48 15.13
N LEU A 17 14.53 -3.58 15.31
CA LEU A 17 15.47 -4.11 14.31
C LEU A 17 14.75 -4.77 13.13
N TYR A 18 13.76 -5.63 13.41
CA TYR A 18 13.13 -6.49 12.40
C TYR A 18 11.80 -5.95 11.87
N GLY A 19 11.19 -4.99 12.55
CA GLY A 19 9.84 -4.51 12.30
C GLY A 19 8.78 -5.48 12.84
N MET A 20 8.89 -6.76 12.48
CA MET A 20 7.99 -7.81 12.94
C MET A 20 8.78 -9.11 13.19
N ILE A 21 8.51 -9.81 14.29
CA ILE A 21 9.22 -11.03 14.65
C ILE A 21 8.37 -12.00 15.48
N HIS A 22 8.38 -13.28 15.09
CA HIS A 22 7.67 -14.33 15.83
C HIS A 22 8.34 -14.64 17.17
N LYS A 23 7.56 -14.98 18.20
CA LYS A 23 8.02 -15.33 19.56
C LYS A 23 9.11 -16.41 19.57
N ASP A 24 8.97 -17.46 18.76
CA ASP A 24 9.99 -18.51 18.66
C ASP A 24 11.34 -17.99 18.15
N ARG A 25 11.32 -17.01 17.23
CA ARG A 25 12.55 -16.41 16.72
C ARG A 25 13.19 -15.52 17.78
N VAL A 26 12.40 -14.77 18.55
CA VAL A 26 12.88 -14.04 19.73
C VAL A 26 13.50 -15.01 20.75
N LEU A 27 12.87 -16.16 21.00
CA LEU A 27 13.38 -17.17 21.93
C LEU A 27 14.73 -17.74 21.48
N LYS A 28 14.88 -18.07 20.19
CA LYS A 28 16.15 -18.54 19.62
C LYS A 28 17.26 -17.51 19.80
N LEU A 29 16.99 -16.23 19.46
CA LEU A 29 17.95 -15.14 19.64
C LEU A 29 18.30 -14.93 21.12
N TYR A 30 17.29 -14.97 21.99
CA TYR A 30 17.48 -14.81 23.43
C TYR A 30 18.38 -15.92 24.01
N ASN A 31 18.10 -17.17 23.64
CA ASN A 31 18.90 -18.33 24.02
C ASN A 31 20.35 -18.19 23.52
N PHE A 32 20.54 -17.74 22.28
CA PHE A 32 21.85 -17.51 21.69
C PHE A 32 22.65 -16.43 22.43
N HIS A 33 22.05 -15.28 22.76
CA HIS A 33 22.74 -14.19 23.44
C HIS A 33 23.04 -14.48 24.92
N HIS A 34 22.18 -15.26 25.58
CA HIS A 34 22.29 -15.56 27.01
C HIS A 34 22.91 -16.93 27.32
N PHE A 35 23.32 -17.68 26.29
CA PHE A 35 23.81 -19.06 26.42
C PHE A 35 22.85 -19.93 27.25
N SER A 36 21.56 -19.85 26.93
CA SER A 36 20.48 -20.55 27.64
C SER A 36 19.74 -21.52 26.72
N GLU A 37 18.97 -22.43 27.32
CA GLU A 37 18.20 -23.47 26.62
C GLU A 37 16.73 -23.40 27.05
N LEU A 38 16.13 -22.21 26.98
CA LEU A 38 14.72 -22.03 27.31
C LEU A 38 13.83 -22.58 26.20
N ASN A 39 12.74 -23.25 26.59
CA ASN A 39 11.72 -23.74 25.65
C ASN A 39 10.57 -22.76 25.43
N LYS A 40 10.52 -21.68 26.22
CA LYS A 40 9.56 -20.57 26.09
C LYS A 40 10.22 -19.28 26.56
N LEU A 41 9.72 -18.15 26.06
CA LEU A 41 10.16 -16.85 26.56
C LEU A 41 9.85 -16.72 28.07
N PRO A 42 10.70 -16.01 28.84
CA PRO A 42 10.34 -15.55 30.18
C PRO A 42 9.02 -14.77 30.14
N ASP A 43 8.27 -14.78 31.25
CA ASP A 43 7.02 -14.01 31.33
C ASP A 43 7.30 -12.51 31.12
N TYR A 44 6.51 -11.86 30.26
CA TYR A 44 6.61 -10.44 29.92
C TYR A 44 5.27 -9.73 30.15
N ASN A 45 5.32 -8.42 30.35
CA ASN A 45 4.16 -7.58 30.53
C ASN A 45 3.73 -6.90 29.22
N LEU A 46 2.58 -7.32 28.67
CA LEU A 46 2.00 -6.75 27.45
C LEU A 46 1.72 -5.24 27.55
N THR A 47 1.33 -4.73 28.72
CA THR A 47 1.09 -3.29 28.90
C THR A 47 2.37 -2.48 28.75
N LEU A 48 3.51 -3.02 29.23
CA LEU A 48 4.80 -2.34 29.05
C LEU A 48 5.26 -2.37 27.59
N LEU A 49 4.97 -3.45 26.86
CA LEU A 49 5.27 -3.54 25.44
C LEU A 49 4.43 -2.55 24.62
N ASP A 50 3.15 -2.41 24.93
CA ASP A 50 2.26 -1.42 24.29
C ASP A 50 2.73 0.03 24.56
N ASP A 51 3.10 0.35 25.80
CA ASP A 51 3.71 1.64 26.16
C ASP A 51 5.03 1.92 25.39
N ASP A 52 5.69 0.84 24.94
CA ASP A 52 6.93 0.85 24.13
C ASP A 52 6.68 0.69 22.63
N PHE A 53 5.42 0.84 22.17
CA PHE A 53 5.02 0.80 20.76
C PHE A 53 5.18 -0.59 20.10
N VAL A 54 5.06 -1.65 20.90
CA VAL A 54 5.13 -3.05 20.47
C VAL A 54 3.80 -3.75 20.70
N TYR A 55 3.24 -4.30 19.63
CA TYR A 55 1.96 -4.99 19.62
C TYR A 55 2.15 -6.50 19.43
N GLU A 56 1.23 -7.31 19.95
CA GLU A 56 1.26 -8.76 19.78
C GLU A 56 0.00 -9.26 19.06
N ILE A 57 0.19 -9.96 17.94
CA ILE A 57 -0.89 -10.63 17.19
C ILE A 57 -0.38 -11.99 16.71
N LYS A 58 -1.17 -13.06 16.92
CA LYS A 58 -0.87 -14.43 16.45
C LYS A 58 0.59 -14.84 16.69
N ASP A 59 1.07 -14.65 17.93
CA ASP A 59 2.46 -14.97 18.32
C ASP A 59 3.59 -14.17 17.63
N PHE A 60 3.25 -13.11 16.88
CA PHE A 60 4.18 -12.09 16.40
C PHE A 60 4.21 -10.88 17.31
N PHE A 61 5.41 -10.37 17.55
CA PHE A 61 5.61 -9.00 18.04
C PHE A 61 5.80 -8.06 16.85
N ILE A 62 5.08 -6.95 16.84
CA ILE A 62 4.88 -6.09 15.68
C ILE A 62 5.14 -4.63 16.08
N HIS A 63 5.95 -3.94 15.29
CA HIS A 63 6.22 -2.52 15.45
C HIS A 63 4.97 -1.70 15.12
N GLU A 64 4.70 -0.64 15.89
CA GLU A 64 3.56 0.27 15.70
C GLU A 64 3.30 0.67 14.24
N ALA A 65 4.35 1.10 13.53
CA ALA A 65 4.25 1.47 12.12
C ALA A 65 3.70 0.36 11.20
N ILE A 66 4.01 -0.91 11.45
CA ILE A 66 3.46 -2.03 10.65
C ILE A 66 2.03 -2.32 11.10
N TYR A 67 1.81 -2.32 12.42
CA TYR A 67 0.53 -2.61 13.02
C TYR A 67 -0.57 -1.61 12.59
N PHE A 68 -0.33 -0.30 12.73
CA PHE A 68 -1.33 0.71 12.39
C PHE A 68 -1.49 0.99 10.89
N ASN A 69 -0.52 0.59 10.07
CA ASN A 69 -0.67 0.62 8.62
C ASN A 69 -1.33 -0.65 8.07
N LEU A 70 -1.66 -1.63 8.93
CA LEU A 70 -2.16 -2.95 8.54
C LEU A 70 -1.25 -3.68 7.54
N ASP A 71 0.05 -3.42 7.60
CA ASP A 71 1.06 -3.91 6.65
C ASP A 71 1.61 -5.30 7.05
N MET A 72 0.96 -6.01 7.99
CA MET A 72 1.47 -7.27 8.55
C MET A 72 1.58 -8.37 7.49
N ASP A 73 0.53 -8.61 6.70
CA ASP A 73 0.55 -9.61 5.62
C ASP A 73 1.61 -9.27 4.58
N LYS A 74 1.70 -8.01 4.15
CA LYS A 74 2.72 -7.54 3.21
C LYS A 74 4.13 -7.70 3.74
N HIS A 75 4.37 -7.38 5.01
CA HIS A 75 5.66 -7.62 5.64
C HIS A 75 5.95 -9.11 5.65
N PHE A 76 4.99 -9.92 6.07
CA PHE A 76 5.09 -11.38 6.13
C PHE A 76 5.40 -12.01 4.78
N GLU A 77 4.68 -11.66 3.72
CA GLU A 77 4.90 -12.15 2.35
C GLU A 77 6.34 -11.93 1.86
N THR A 78 6.94 -10.79 2.25
CA THR A 78 8.31 -10.44 1.82
C THR A 78 9.39 -11.04 2.70
N ALA A 79 9.14 -11.17 4.00
CA ALA A 79 10.14 -11.52 5.00
C ALA A 79 10.10 -13.00 5.40
N ASN A 80 8.96 -13.68 5.25
CA ASN A 80 8.82 -15.09 5.59
C ASN A 80 9.73 -15.94 4.68
N HIS A 81 10.22 -17.06 5.22
CA HIS A 81 11.26 -17.91 4.60
C HIS A 81 12.65 -17.27 4.40
N LEU A 82 12.84 -15.98 4.68
CA LEU A 82 14.16 -15.37 4.65
C LEU A 82 14.91 -15.61 5.97
N ILE A 83 16.23 -15.72 5.88
CA ILE A 83 17.09 -15.74 7.07
C ILE A 83 17.04 -14.40 7.81
N TYR A 84 17.35 -14.43 9.11
CA TYR A 84 17.48 -13.23 9.92
C TYR A 84 18.94 -12.80 10.01
N TYR A 85 19.16 -11.48 9.97
CA TYR A 85 20.41 -10.91 10.46
C TYR A 85 20.54 -11.19 11.95
N ILE A 86 21.69 -11.68 12.40
CA ILE A 86 21.93 -12.01 13.81
C ILE A 86 22.90 -10.97 14.39
N PRO A 87 22.39 -9.95 15.12
CA PRO A 87 23.23 -8.96 15.76
C PRO A 87 23.97 -9.55 16.96
N SER A 88 25.07 -8.90 17.36
CA SER A 88 25.62 -9.12 18.69
C SER A 88 24.68 -8.55 19.76
N LEU A 89 24.78 -9.02 21.01
CA LEU A 89 23.97 -8.46 22.11
C LEU A 89 24.23 -6.96 22.31
N GLU A 90 25.48 -6.53 22.14
CA GLU A 90 25.88 -5.10 22.23
C GLU A 90 25.23 -4.27 21.12
N GLU A 91 25.19 -4.80 19.89
CA GLU A 91 24.52 -4.12 18.79
C GLU A 91 23.01 -4.05 18.99
N LEU A 92 22.38 -5.17 19.35
CA LEU A 92 20.94 -5.25 19.56
C LEU A 92 20.45 -4.27 20.63
N THR A 93 21.23 -4.09 21.70
CA THR A 93 20.90 -3.16 22.79
C THR A 93 20.70 -1.71 22.30
N ASN A 94 21.36 -1.30 21.20
CA ASN A 94 21.16 0.05 20.66
C ASN A 94 19.75 0.23 20.08
N TYR A 95 19.12 -0.84 19.60
CA TYR A 95 17.75 -0.82 19.09
C TYR A 95 16.69 -0.75 20.20
N GLU A 96 17.06 -0.70 21.49
CA GLU A 96 16.12 -0.26 22.54
C GLU A 96 15.62 1.17 22.27
N ASP A 97 16.46 2.00 21.64
CA ASP A 97 16.06 3.29 21.09
C ASP A 97 15.39 3.08 19.72
N GLN A 98 14.10 3.40 19.64
CA GLN A 98 13.33 3.32 18.40
C GLN A 98 13.88 4.23 17.28
N PHE A 99 14.68 5.24 17.64
CA PHE A 99 15.31 6.17 16.71
C PHE A 99 16.74 5.74 16.35
N TYR A 100 17.17 4.55 16.77
CA TYR A 100 18.47 4.02 16.38
C TYR A 100 18.43 3.38 14.99
N PHE A 101 19.48 3.66 14.22
CA PHE A 101 19.81 2.94 13.00
C PHE A 101 21.31 2.66 12.99
N GLN A 102 21.72 1.54 12.40
CA GLN A 102 23.14 1.23 12.24
C GLN A 102 23.81 2.25 11.31
N ARG A 103 24.63 3.13 11.88
CA ARG A 103 25.46 4.05 11.08
C ARG A 103 26.51 3.28 10.30
N THR A 104 26.64 3.62 9.02
CA THR A 104 27.68 3.12 8.12
C THR A 104 28.43 4.28 7.47
N ARG A 105 29.59 4.00 6.85
CA ARG A 105 30.34 5.02 6.09
C ARG A 105 29.49 5.73 5.04
N HIS A 106 28.46 5.06 4.49
CA HIS A 106 27.58 5.66 3.49
C HIS A 106 26.68 6.74 4.10
N HIS A 107 26.25 6.56 5.36
CA HIS A 107 25.55 7.58 6.13
C HIS A 107 26.44 8.81 6.35
N ASP A 108 27.68 8.61 6.80
CA ASP A 108 28.61 9.71 7.06
C ASP A 108 28.94 10.50 5.77
N LEU A 109 29.12 9.81 4.64
CA LEU A 109 29.37 10.45 3.35
C LEU A 109 28.17 11.26 2.86
N PHE A 110 26.95 10.73 3.03
CA PHE A 110 25.72 11.44 2.67
C PHE A 110 25.50 12.65 3.57
N GLU A 111 25.59 12.50 4.89
CA GLU A 111 25.48 13.60 5.85
C GLU A 111 26.51 14.71 5.58
N THR A 112 27.78 14.33 5.35
CA THR A 112 28.84 15.29 5.01
C THR A 112 28.52 16.04 3.73
N PHE A 113 27.99 15.37 2.71
CA PHE A 113 27.58 16.00 1.46
C PHE A 113 26.39 16.94 1.66
N MET A 114 25.39 16.52 2.44
CA MET A 114 24.21 17.31 2.75
C MET A 114 24.58 18.58 3.50
N LEU A 115 25.37 18.49 4.56
CA LEU A 115 25.75 19.63 5.39
C LEU A 115 26.71 20.59 4.67
N ASN A 116 27.68 20.08 3.92
CA ASN A 116 28.75 20.94 3.36
C ASN A 116 28.51 21.38 1.91
N VAL A 117 27.69 20.65 1.14
CA VAL A 117 27.50 20.90 -0.29
C VAL A 117 26.07 21.35 -0.58
N VAL A 118 25.08 20.59 -0.10
CA VAL A 118 23.67 20.85 -0.41
C VAL A 118 23.13 22.03 0.41
N PHE A 119 23.40 22.02 1.71
CA PHE A 119 22.88 22.99 2.67
C PHE A 119 23.96 23.64 3.54
N PRO A 120 25.03 24.25 2.98
CA PRO A 120 26.14 24.83 3.75
C PRO A 120 25.76 25.98 4.69
N LYS A 121 24.51 26.46 4.64
CA LYS A 121 23.99 27.55 5.46
C LYS A 121 22.69 27.20 6.19
N ASP A 122 22.12 26.03 5.92
CA ASP A 122 20.82 25.62 6.46
C ASP A 122 20.89 24.16 6.96
N HIS A 123 21.70 23.96 7.99
CA HIS A 123 21.92 22.63 8.57
C HIS A 123 20.63 22.04 9.15
N LYS A 124 19.70 22.88 9.61
CA LYS A 124 18.43 22.41 10.16
C LYS A 124 17.59 21.69 9.11
N THR A 125 17.46 22.26 7.91
CA THR A 125 16.79 21.58 6.79
C THR A 125 17.53 20.31 6.38
N ALA A 126 18.86 20.34 6.40
CA ALA A 126 19.69 19.17 6.11
C ALA A 126 19.44 18.03 7.11
N GLU A 127 19.48 18.32 8.40
CA GLU A 127 19.27 17.38 9.51
C GLU A 127 17.90 16.70 9.37
N PHE A 128 16.82 17.45 9.13
CA PHE A 128 15.51 16.85 8.91
C PHE A 128 15.45 15.91 7.70
N ILE A 129 16.09 16.26 6.58
CA ILE A 129 16.12 15.37 5.41
C ILE A 129 16.97 14.13 5.70
N ILE A 130 18.10 14.31 6.38
CA ILE A 130 19.00 13.22 6.74
C ILE A 130 18.27 12.22 7.65
N GLU A 131 17.61 12.69 8.70
CA GLU A 131 16.80 11.90 9.61
C GLU A 131 15.70 11.14 8.85
N ASP A 132 14.85 11.84 8.07
CA ASP A 132 13.78 11.19 7.31
C ASP A 132 14.29 10.10 6.35
N VAL A 133 15.42 10.36 5.67
CA VAL A 133 16.04 9.40 4.76
C VAL A 133 16.58 8.20 5.52
N PHE A 134 17.25 8.41 6.66
CA PHE A 134 17.84 7.34 7.45
C PHE A 134 16.78 6.46 8.12
N TYR A 135 15.73 7.06 8.69
CA TYR A 135 14.60 6.33 9.27
C TYR A 135 13.82 5.57 8.21
N GLY A 136 13.47 6.23 7.10
CA GLY A 136 12.73 5.58 6.03
C GLY A 136 13.51 4.46 5.33
N ALA A 137 14.85 4.49 5.36
CA ALA A 137 15.68 3.42 4.81
C ALA A 137 15.44 2.06 5.49
N GLN A 138 14.92 2.03 6.73
CA GLN A 138 14.57 0.80 7.42
C GLN A 138 13.33 0.11 6.80
N GLN A 139 12.47 0.89 6.15
CA GLN A 139 11.21 0.40 5.58
C GLN A 139 11.32 0.20 4.06
N THR A 140 12.11 1.02 3.37
CA THR A 140 12.20 1.03 1.91
C THR A 140 13.59 1.35 1.38
N ASN A 141 13.96 0.72 0.27
CA ASN A 141 15.17 1.01 -0.49
C ASN A 141 14.87 1.74 -1.82
N HIS A 142 13.62 2.19 -2.01
CA HIS A 142 13.23 2.93 -3.20
C HIS A 142 13.77 4.37 -3.13
N ILE A 143 14.55 4.76 -4.15
CA ILE A 143 15.13 6.10 -4.21
C ILE A 143 14.06 7.21 -4.24
N ASP A 144 12.89 6.93 -4.81
CA ASP A 144 11.79 7.89 -4.89
C ASP A 144 11.30 8.32 -3.52
N PHE A 145 11.33 7.42 -2.52
CA PHE A 145 11.03 7.79 -1.13
C PHE A 145 12.00 8.87 -0.63
N ALA A 146 13.30 8.66 -0.87
CA ALA A 146 14.32 9.61 -0.42
C ALA A 146 14.22 10.94 -1.17
N LEU A 147 13.97 10.91 -2.48
CA LEU A 147 13.80 12.12 -3.30
C LEU A 147 12.58 12.94 -2.88
N LYS A 148 11.46 12.29 -2.51
CA LYS A 148 10.27 12.97 -1.97
C LYS A 148 10.58 13.81 -0.73
N GLN A 149 11.56 13.44 0.10
CA GLN A 149 11.93 14.23 1.28
C GLN A 149 12.51 15.61 0.93
N PHE A 150 13.14 15.72 -0.24
CA PHE A 150 13.63 16.98 -0.79
C PHE A 150 12.50 17.79 -1.45
N GLU A 151 11.62 17.13 -2.21
CA GLU A 151 10.48 17.76 -2.87
C GLU A 151 9.52 18.40 -1.86
N ARG A 152 9.19 17.67 -0.78
CA ARG A 152 8.34 18.17 0.33
C ARG A 152 8.88 19.44 0.99
N ARG A 153 10.18 19.70 0.86
CA ARG A 153 10.88 20.87 1.40
C ARG A 153 11.26 21.89 0.32
N ASN A 154 10.74 21.74 -0.90
CA ASN A 154 10.96 22.62 -2.05
C ASN A 154 12.46 22.86 -2.36
N VAL A 155 13.28 21.82 -2.21
CA VAL A 155 14.72 21.92 -2.45
C VAL A 155 15.01 22.11 -3.94
N ASN A 156 15.75 23.16 -4.29
CA ASN A 156 16.08 23.45 -5.68
C ASN A 156 17.36 22.72 -6.13
N PHE A 157 17.21 21.73 -7.01
CA PHE A 157 18.32 20.92 -7.52
C PHE A 157 19.22 21.62 -8.55
N LYS A 158 18.91 22.84 -9.02
CA LYS A 158 19.68 23.51 -10.10
C LYS A 158 21.17 23.66 -9.82
N ASN A 159 21.57 23.78 -8.56
CA ASN A 159 22.97 23.98 -8.16
C ASN A 159 23.59 22.74 -7.49
N ILE A 160 22.89 21.62 -7.46
CA ILE A 160 23.33 20.39 -6.81
C ILE A 160 23.76 19.41 -7.89
N ASN A 161 24.89 18.72 -7.69
CA ASN A 161 25.23 17.58 -8.54
C ASN A 161 24.25 16.44 -8.27
N PHE A 162 23.15 16.39 -9.04
CA PHE A 162 22.07 15.43 -8.87
C PHE A 162 22.55 13.98 -9.05
N SER A 163 23.47 13.73 -9.97
CA SER A 163 24.08 12.41 -10.15
C SER A 163 24.81 11.96 -8.87
N LYS A 164 25.60 12.85 -8.25
CA LYS A 164 26.28 12.51 -6.99
C LYS A 164 25.30 12.31 -5.83
N LEU A 165 24.24 13.13 -5.75
CA LEU A 165 23.20 12.97 -4.75
C LEU A 165 22.52 11.60 -4.86
N THR A 166 22.08 11.23 -6.06
CA THR A 166 21.42 9.93 -6.30
C THR A 166 22.35 8.75 -6.01
N GLU A 167 23.65 8.85 -6.31
CA GLU A 167 24.64 7.84 -5.95
C GLU A 167 24.74 7.67 -4.42
N LEU A 168 24.84 8.78 -3.67
CA LEU A 168 24.92 8.74 -2.21
C LEU A 168 23.64 8.20 -1.58
N LEU A 169 22.46 8.59 -2.09
CA LEU A 169 21.18 8.07 -1.63
C LEU A 169 21.06 6.55 -1.85
N LYS A 170 21.37 6.05 -3.06
CA LYS A 170 21.38 4.60 -3.33
C LYS A 170 22.32 3.86 -2.40
N ASN A 171 23.49 4.44 -2.12
CA ASN A 171 24.45 3.84 -1.21
C ASN A 171 23.93 3.78 0.24
N VAL A 172 23.24 4.80 0.73
CA VAL A 172 22.58 4.73 2.05
C VAL A 172 21.53 3.64 2.04
N LEU A 173 20.57 3.71 1.11
CA LEU A 173 19.43 2.78 1.04
C LEU A 173 19.87 1.31 0.91
N ASN A 174 20.90 1.02 0.13
CA ASN A 174 21.37 -0.36 -0.08
C ASN A 174 22.24 -0.92 1.04
N HIS A 175 22.71 -0.07 1.96
CA HIS A 175 23.57 -0.45 3.10
C HIS A 175 22.93 -0.18 4.46
N SER A 176 21.63 0.13 4.50
CA SER A 176 20.83 0.23 5.72
C SER A 176 20.10 -1.07 5.98
N ARG A 177 19.96 -1.42 7.27
CA ARG A 177 19.22 -2.61 7.74
C ARG A 177 17.74 -2.41 7.45
N MET A 178 17.06 -3.43 6.91
CA MET A 178 15.67 -3.30 6.47
C MET A 178 14.74 -4.33 7.11
N TRP A 179 13.55 -3.88 7.50
CA TRP A 179 12.50 -4.74 8.05
C TRP A 179 12.07 -5.84 7.07
N LYS A 180 11.76 -5.50 5.81
CA LYS A 180 11.33 -6.48 4.78
C LYS A 180 12.35 -7.57 4.42
N TYR A 181 13.58 -7.45 4.89
CA TYR A 181 14.64 -8.43 4.68
C TYR A 181 15.17 -8.98 6.00
N ASN A 182 14.35 -9.01 7.06
CA ASN A 182 14.73 -9.49 8.41
C ASN A 182 16.04 -8.88 8.91
N ALA A 183 16.13 -7.56 8.78
CA ALA A 183 17.29 -6.74 9.11
C ALA A 183 18.58 -7.04 8.31
N LEU A 184 18.50 -7.72 7.17
CA LEU A 184 19.58 -7.64 6.19
C LEU A 184 19.57 -6.28 5.49
N THR A 185 20.75 -5.81 5.10
CA THR A 185 20.84 -4.76 4.07
C THR A 185 20.48 -5.34 2.71
N PHE A 186 20.02 -4.52 1.76
CA PHE A 186 19.71 -5.00 0.42
C PHE A 186 20.92 -5.70 -0.24
N ASN A 187 22.13 -5.17 -0.06
CA ASN A 187 23.34 -5.79 -0.60
C ASN A 187 23.66 -7.15 0.04
N GLU A 188 23.45 -7.31 1.36
CA GLU A 188 23.65 -8.61 2.02
C GLU A 188 22.59 -9.63 1.59
N TYR A 189 21.34 -9.18 1.41
CA TYR A 189 20.27 -9.99 0.87
C TYR A 189 20.59 -10.48 -0.55
N GLU A 190 20.99 -9.60 -1.46
CA GLU A 190 21.41 -9.99 -2.81
C GLU A 190 22.61 -10.94 -2.78
N HIS A 191 23.59 -10.68 -1.90
CA HIS A 191 24.75 -11.56 -1.75
C HIS A 191 24.34 -12.95 -1.25
N PHE A 192 23.40 -13.01 -0.31
CA PHE A 192 22.87 -14.27 0.21
C PHE A 192 22.13 -15.05 -0.86
N LEU A 193 21.27 -14.41 -1.67
CA LEU A 193 20.62 -15.07 -2.80
C LEU A 193 21.61 -15.65 -3.82
N MET A 194 22.71 -14.95 -4.08
CA MET A 194 23.71 -15.38 -5.06
C MET A 194 24.69 -16.43 -4.53
N HIS A 195 25.01 -16.41 -3.23
CA HIS A 195 26.14 -17.16 -2.69
C HIS A 195 25.83 -17.99 -1.44
N GLY A 196 24.62 -17.91 -0.88
CA GLY A 196 24.23 -18.60 0.35
C GLY A 196 24.89 -18.05 1.62
N THR A 197 25.49 -16.86 1.54
CA THR A 197 26.16 -16.20 2.66
C THR A 197 25.90 -14.70 2.59
N ILE A 198 25.84 -14.01 3.72
CA ILE A 198 25.58 -12.55 3.75
C ILE A 198 26.81 -11.71 3.41
N SER A 199 28.01 -12.30 3.43
CA SER A 199 29.25 -11.60 3.11
C SER A 199 30.32 -12.55 2.58
N SER A 200 31.33 -12.00 1.92
CA SER A 200 32.46 -12.77 1.41
C SER A 200 33.18 -13.50 2.55
N LEU A 201 33.30 -14.82 2.43
CA LEU A 201 34.01 -15.69 3.40
C LEU A 201 35.42 -15.19 3.76
N ASN A 202 36.12 -14.55 2.81
CA ASN A 202 37.47 -14.03 3.02
C ASN A 202 37.52 -12.55 3.44
N GLY A 203 36.39 -11.85 3.40
CA GLY A 203 36.23 -10.47 3.88
C GLY A 203 36.22 -10.38 5.41
N LEU A 204 36.25 -9.15 5.94
CA LEU A 204 36.10 -8.91 7.38
C LEU A 204 34.68 -9.27 7.84
N CYS A 205 34.59 -9.83 9.04
CA CYS A 205 33.31 -10.19 9.65
C CYS A 205 32.51 -8.94 10.01
N HIS A 206 31.21 -8.96 9.74
CA HIS A 206 30.31 -7.83 9.98
C HIS A 206 30.15 -7.49 11.47
N CYS A 207 30.31 -8.46 12.38
CA CYS A 207 30.27 -8.24 13.83
C CYS A 207 31.40 -7.36 14.42
N GLY A 208 32.29 -6.80 13.58
CA GLY A 208 33.34 -5.88 14.03
C GLY A 208 34.56 -6.54 14.68
N SER A 209 34.63 -7.87 14.73
CA SER A 209 35.73 -8.63 15.37
C SER A 209 37.10 -8.50 14.70
N GLN A 210 37.19 -7.83 13.54
CA GLN A 210 38.37 -7.73 12.67
C GLN A 210 38.89 -9.07 12.14
N LYS A 211 38.19 -10.17 12.40
CA LYS A 211 38.51 -11.49 11.85
C LYS A 211 37.88 -11.65 10.47
N LYS A 212 38.41 -12.57 9.67
CA LYS A 212 37.74 -12.99 8.42
C LYS A 212 36.39 -13.63 8.75
N TYR A 213 35.37 -13.39 7.93
CA TYR A 213 34.00 -13.87 8.16
C TYR A 213 33.95 -15.39 8.40
N LYS A 214 34.62 -16.18 7.54
CA LYS A 214 34.72 -17.65 7.69
C LYS A 214 35.40 -18.14 8.97
N ARG A 215 36.10 -17.27 9.70
CA ARG A 215 36.80 -17.58 10.96
C ARG A 215 36.14 -16.90 12.16
N CYS A 216 34.96 -16.32 11.96
CA CYS A 216 34.23 -15.58 12.97
C CYS A 216 32.79 -16.08 13.00
N CYS A 217 31.82 -15.30 12.53
CA CYS A 217 30.41 -15.63 12.70
C CYS A 217 29.87 -16.68 11.72
N TYR A 218 30.56 -16.93 10.60
CA TYR A 218 30.04 -17.78 9.52
C TYR A 218 29.53 -19.16 9.99
N GLU A 219 30.31 -19.94 10.73
CA GLU A 219 29.87 -21.28 11.16
C GLU A 219 28.70 -21.21 12.15
N LEU A 220 28.65 -20.17 12.99
CA LEU A 220 27.55 -19.98 13.94
C LEU A 220 26.26 -19.57 13.23
N GLU A 221 26.35 -18.59 12.34
CA GLU A 221 25.23 -18.10 11.54
C GLU A 221 24.71 -19.19 10.61
N LYS A 222 25.61 -19.89 9.92
CA LYS A 222 25.27 -21.02 9.08
C LYS A 222 24.51 -22.08 9.86
N ASN A 223 24.99 -22.47 11.05
CA ASN A 223 24.27 -23.41 11.90
C ASN A 223 22.92 -22.86 12.33
N LEU A 224 22.81 -21.57 12.66
CA LEU A 224 21.52 -20.98 12.99
C LEU A 224 20.56 -21.05 11.81
N TRP A 225 20.97 -20.61 10.61
CA TRP A 225 20.15 -20.62 9.40
C TRP A 225 19.77 -22.03 8.94
N GLU A 226 20.70 -22.98 8.97
CA GLU A 226 20.43 -24.40 8.62
C GLU A 226 19.50 -25.09 9.63
N ASN A 227 19.38 -24.56 10.85
CA ASN A 227 18.43 -25.02 11.86
C ASN A 227 17.26 -24.03 12.06
N ASP A 228 17.10 -23.07 11.14
CA ASP A 228 16.02 -22.10 11.17
C ASP A 228 14.91 -22.45 10.16
N ASP A 229 14.44 -23.70 10.24
CA ASP A 229 13.31 -24.24 9.48
C ASP A 229 11.95 -23.60 9.87
N LEU A 230 11.98 -22.45 10.57
CA LEU A 230 10.77 -21.73 10.96
C LEU A 230 10.27 -20.92 9.76
N SER A 231 9.39 -21.57 9.00
CA SER A 231 8.41 -20.92 8.14
C SER A 231 7.06 -20.90 8.82
N TYR A 232 6.34 -19.80 8.68
CA TYR A 232 5.00 -19.66 9.22
C TYR A 232 4.01 -19.67 8.04
N ASP A 233 2.86 -20.32 8.20
CA ASP A 233 1.78 -20.30 7.20
C ASP A 233 0.64 -19.37 7.65
N GLU A 234 0.93 -18.46 8.57
CA GLU A 234 -0.06 -17.56 9.14
C GLU A 234 -0.39 -16.42 8.19
N THR A 235 -1.68 -16.25 7.92
CA THR A 235 -2.24 -14.99 7.41
C THR A 235 -2.69 -14.16 8.61
N PHE A 236 -2.49 -12.85 8.58
CA PHE A 236 -3.07 -11.93 9.56
C PHE A 236 -4.57 -11.71 9.32
N GLU A 237 -5.12 -12.27 8.25
CA GLU A 237 -6.56 -12.43 8.03
C GLU A 237 -7.21 -13.23 9.17
N PHE A 238 -8.32 -12.71 9.69
CA PHE A 238 -9.15 -13.43 10.65
C PHE A 238 -10.19 -14.27 9.92
N THR A 239 -10.31 -15.54 10.31
CA THR A 239 -11.33 -16.42 9.76
C THR A 239 -12.73 -15.91 10.11
N GLN A 240 -13.71 -16.20 9.26
CA GLN A 240 -15.11 -15.90 9.55
C GLN A 240 -15.57 -16.46 10.91
N GLN A 241 -15.02 -17.60 11.33
CA GLN A 241 -15.31 -18.18 12.63
C GLN A 241 -14.72 -17.35 13.79
N GLU A 242 -13.50 -16.81 13.63
CA GLU A 242 -12.90 -15.89 14.60
C GLU A 242 -13.69 -14.59 14.68
N ILE A 243 -14.14 -14.06 13.53
CA ILE A 243 -14.97 -12.84 13.44
C ILE A 243 -16.26 -13.05 14.22
N LEU A 244 -16.97 -14.13 13.93
CA LEU A 244 -18.22 -14.47 14.64
C LEU A 244 -17.98 -14.69 16.14
N THR A 245 -16.87 -15.31 16.51
CA THR A 245 -16.53 -15.57 17.91
C THR A 245 -16.23 -14.28 18.66
N TYR A 246 -15.47 -13.37 18.05
CA TYR A 246 -15.15 -12.08 18.64
C TYR A 246 -16.36 -11.16 18.68
N LYS A 247 -17.16 -11.11 17.60
CA LYS A 247 -18.46 -10.41 17.56
C LYS A 247 -19.38 -10.86 18.66
N LYS A 248 -19.42 -12.17 18.93
CA LYS A 248 -20.18 -12.71 20.06
C LYS A 248 -19.64 -12.20 21.40
N LYS A 249 -18.33 -12.11 21.61
CA LYS A 249 -17.76 -11.54 22.85
C LYS A 249 -18.16 -10.07 23.03
N VAL A 250 -18.08 -9.25 21.97
CA VAL A 250 -18.53 -7.85 22.00
C VAL A 250 -20.03 -7.76 22.29
N THR A 251 -20.83 -8.58 21.62
CA THR A 251 -22.29 -8.64 21.81
C THR A 251 -22.65 -9.12 23.22
N ASP A 252 -21.89 -10.06 23.79
CA ASP A 252 -22.10 -10.56 25.15
C ASP A 252 -21.85 -9.48 26.22
N GLU A 253 -21.13 -8.40 25.91
CA GLU A 253 -20.95 -7.24 26.78
C GLU A 253 -22.18 -6.30 26.78
N LEU A 254 -23.07 -6.39 25.77
CA LEU A 254 -24.31 -5.60 25.71
C LEU A 254 -25.23 -5.81 26.91
N LYS A 255 -25.19 -7.00 27.53
CA LYS A 255 -25.97 -7.31 28.75
C LYS A 255 -25.64 -6.38 29.93
N HIS A 256 -24.54 -5.65 29.85
CA HIS A 256 -24.11 -4.71 30.87
C HIS A 256 -24.42 -3.25 30.53
N VAL A 257 -24.84 -2.95 29.30
CA VAL A 257 -25.11 -1.59 28.80
C VAL A 257 -26.43 -1.06 29.38
N PRO A 258 -26.52 0.24 29.74
CA PRO A 258 -27.78 0.85 30.15
C PRO A 258 -28.88 0.69 29.09
N SER A 259 -30.09 0.28 29.51
CA SER A 259 -31.21 0.03 28.58
C SER A 259 -31.55 1.24 27.71
N ALA A 260 -31.40 2.46 28.25
CA ALA A 260 -31.64 3.70 27.52
C ALA A 260 -30.82 3.85 26.24
N LEU A 261 -29.64 3.21 26.16
CA LEU A 261 -28.82 3.20 24.94
C LEU A 261 -29.21 2.07 23.98
N LEU A 262 -29.76 0.96 24.49
CA LEU A 262 -30.22 -0.17 23.67
C LEU A 262 -31.51 0.16 22.92
N ASP A 263 -32.30 1.11 23.44
CA ASP A 263 -33.57 1.54 22.85
C ASP A 263 -33.39 2.58 21.72
N LEU A 264 -32.16 3.05 21.47
CA LEU A 264 -31.86 4.01 20.41
C LEU A 264 -31.92 3.36 19.02
N VAL A 265 -32.42 4.13 18.06
CA VAL A 265 -32.56 3.73 16.66
C VAL A 265 -31.98 4.83 15.78
N ASP A 266 -31.44 4.45 14.61
CA ASP A 266 -30.91 5.36 13.59
C ASP A 266 -29.72 6.24 14.06
N PRO A 267 -28.49 5.68 14.08
CA PRO A 267 -28.18 4.26 14.05
C PRO A 267 -28.47 3.64 15.42
N SER A 268 -28.82 2.35 15.44
CA SER A 268 -28.85 1.60 16.70
C SER A 268 -27.45 1.14 17.10
N LEU A 269 -27.26 0.77 18.37
CA LEU A 269 -25.99 0.20 18.83
C LEU A 269 -25.62 -1.07 18.05
N SER A 270 -26.61 -1.90 17.65
CA SER A 270 -26.36 -3.07 16.83
C SER A 270 -25.87 -2.68 15.44
N ASN A 271 -26.46 -1.64 14.83
CA ASN A 271 -26.05 -1.19 13.50
C ASN A 271 -24.60 -0.73 13.49
N LEU A 272 -24.18 0.05 14.50
CA LEU A 272 -22.79 0.49 14.59
C LEU A 272 -21.82 -0.67 14.86
N ILE A 273 -22.22 -1.67 15.64
CA ILE A 273 -21.40 -2.88 15.83
C ILE A 273 -21.30 -3.65 14.51
N ASP A 274 -22.40 -3.82 13.79
CA ASP A 274 -22.40 -4.53 12.51
C ASP A 274 -21.49 -3.82 11.50
N ALA A 275 -21.67 -2.50 11.32
CA ALA A 275 -20.84 -1.67 10.46
C ALA A 275 -19.36 -1.73 10.84
N LEU A 276 -19.03 -1.68 12.13
CA LEU A 276 -17.64 -1.76 12.58
C LEU A 276 -16.96 -3.09 12.21
N PHE A 277 -17.69 -4.21 12.32
CA PHE A 277 -17.17 -5.53 11.99
C PHE A 277 -17.03 -5.77 10.49
N GLU A 278 -17.79 -5.02 9.68
CA GLU A 278 -17.67 -5.01 8.22
C GLU A 278 -16.45 -4.17 7.79
N GLU A 279 -16.27 -2.99 8.38
CA GLU A 279 -15.28 -2.01 7.93
C GLU A 279 -13.85 -2.24 8.43
N VAL A 280 -13.68 -2.57 9.71
CA VAL A 280 -12.35 -2.63 10.33
C VAL A 280 -12.16 -3.87 11.21
N PRO A 281 -12.36 -5.09 10.67
CA PRO A 281 -12.23 -6.32 11.45
C PRO A 281 -10.85 -6.41 12.12
N LEU A 282 -9.76 -6.08 11.42
CA LEU A 282 -8.41 -6.12 12.00
C LEU A 282 -8.24 -5.19 13.21
N ASP A 283 -8.78 -3.98 13.16
CA ASP A 283 -8.63 -2.98 14.24
C ASP A 283 -9.42 -3.33 15.50
N ILE A 284 -10.46 -4.13 15.40
CA ILE A 284 -11.27 -4.55 16.56
C ILE A 284 -10.71 -5.81 17.23
N PHE A 285 -10.09 -6.72 16.48
CA PHE A 285 -9.62 -8.00 17.04
C PHE A 285 -8.50 -7.87 18.06
N VAL A 286 -7.73 -6.80 17.93
CA VAL A 286 -6.59 -6.48 18.78
C VAL A 286 -7.00 -5.78 20.08
N GLU A 287 -8.29 -5.45 20.21
CA GLU A 287 -8.83 -4.72 21.34
C GLU A 287 -9.58 -5.63 22.31
N GLU A 288 -9.69 -5.19 23.56
CA GLU A 288 -10.58 -5.84 24.51
C GLU A 288 -12.05 -5.60 24.11
N PRO A 289 -12.92 -6.62 24.11
CA PRO A 289 -14.31 -6.48 23.65
C PRO A 289 -15.08 -5.34 24.33
N ILE A 290 -14.78 -5.07 25.60
CA ILE A 290 -15.39 -3.97 26.36
C ILE A 290 -14.87 -2.59 25.91
N HIS A 291 -13.62 -2.48 25.45
CA HIS A 291 -13.07 -1.24 24.89
C HIS A 291 -13.67 -0.95 23.51
N VAL A 292 -13.82 -1.98 22.66
CA VAL A 292 -14.52 -1.88 21.38
C VAL A 292 -15.95 -1.40 21.60
N LEU A 293 -16.70 -2.09 22.46
CA LEU A 293 -18.07 -1.69 22.79
C LEU A 293 -18.15 -0.27 23.37
N SER A 294 -17.21 0.10 24.23
CA SER A 294 -17.15 1.46 24.80
C SER A 294 -16.94 2.51 23.73
N ALA A 295 -16.05 2.28 22.77
CA ALA A 295 -15.81 3.20 21.67
C ALA A 295 -17.07 3.37 20.81
N VAL A 296 -17.76 2.27 20.49
CA VAL A 296 -19.03 2.30 19.73
C VAL A 296 -20.14 3.02 20.51
N ILE A 297 -20.24 2.82 21.83
CA ILE A 297 -21.19 3.55 22.67
C ILE A 297 -20.92 5.05 22.61
N PHE A 298 -19.66 5.49 22.62
CA PHE A 298 -19.35 6.91 22.53
C PHE A 298 -19.70 7.48 21.16
N ILE A 299 -19.52 6.72 20.07
CA ILE A 299 -19.98 7.12 18.74
C ILE A 299 -21.50 7.29 18.73
N LEU A 300 -22.24 6.31 19.27
CA LEU A 300 -23.69 6.36 19.38
C LEU A 300 -24.15 7.58 20.20
N MET A 301 -23.48 7.88 21.30
CA MET A 301 -23.79 9.01 22.14
C MET A 301 -23.53 10.34 21.44
N ASP A 302 -22.44 10.46 20.70
CA ASP A 302 -22.13 11.64 19.88
C ASP A 302 -23.21 11.84 18.79
N HIS A 303 -23.69 10.76 18.17
CA HIS A 303 -24.74 10.81 17.15
C HIS A 303 -26.10 11.24 17.72
N HIS A 304 -26.44 10.78 18.93
CA HIS A 304 -27.74 11.03 19.58
C HIS A 304 -27.73 12.21 20.56
N ASP A 305 -26.66 13.01 20.59
CA ASP A 305 -26.46 14.13 21.53
C ASP A 305 -26.68 13.75 23.02
N ILE A 306 -26.15 12.58 23.44
CA ILE A 306 -26.35 12.02 24.79
C ILE A 306 -25.23 12.44 25.73
N ASP A 307 -25.59 12.94 26.91
CA ASP A 307 -24.63 13.35 27.96
C ASP A 307 -23.86 12.15 28.55
N PHE A 308 -22.56 12.33 28.79
CA PHE A 308 -21.67 11.39 29.45
C PHE A 308 -22.21 10.88 30.80
N ASP A 309 -22.97 11.69 31.53
CA ASP A 309 -23.54 11.31 32.81
C ASP A 309 -24.47 10.08 32.73
N VAL A 310 -25.03 9.79 31.55
CA VAL A 310 -25.85 8.59 31.30
C VAL A 310 -25.02 7.30 31.43
N ILE A 311 -23.74 7.33 31.03
CA ILE A 311 -22.84 6.16 31.06
C ILE A 311 -21.82 6.19 32.18
N ASN A 312 -21.64 7.33 32.87
CA ASN A 312 -20.66 7.49 33.95
C ASN A 312 -20.77 6.39 35.05
N PRO A 313 -21.97 5.94 35.49
CA PRO A 313 -22.09 4.81 36.42
C PRO A 313 -21.56 3.49 35.83
N TRP A 314 -21.79 3.26 34.53
CA TRP A 314 -21.34 2.07 33.82
C TRP A 314 -19.82 2.05 33.65
N ILE A 315 -19.22 3.19 33.27
CA ILE A 315 -17.76 3.39 33.17
C ILE A 315 -17.07 3.10 34.51
N ARG A 316 -17.61 3.62 35.61
CA ARG A 316 -17.06 3.36 36.96
C ARG A 316 -17.17 1.89 37.35
N LYS A 317 -18.30 1.26 37.07
CA LYS A 317 -18.55 -0.17 37.39
C LYS A 317 -17.54 -1.08 36.69
N HIS A 318 -17.22 -0.80 35.43
CA HIS A 318 -16.27 -1.59 34.62
C HIS A 318 -14.83 -1.08 34.70
N LYS A 319 -14.55 -0.10 35.57
CA LYS A 319 -13.21 0.49 35.80
C LYS A 319 -12.55 1.08 34.54
N LEU A 320 -13.35 1.54 33.59
CA LEU A 320 -12.88 2.04 32.29
C LEU A 320 -12.27 3.45 32.38
N ASN A 321 -12.29 4.10 33.55
CA ASN A 321 -11.69 5.41 33.76
C ASN A 321 -10.20 5.48 33.38
N GLN A 322 -9.46 4.39 33.60
CA GLN A 322 -8.03 4.34 33.28
C GLN A 322 -7.80 4.17 31.77
N SER A 323 -8.74 3.54 31.08
CA SER A 323 -8.70 3.30 29.63
C SER A 323 -9.38 4.40 28.81
N LEU A 324 -9.92 5.46 29.43
CA LEU A 324 -10.77 6.44 28.73
C LEU A 324 -10.04 7.16 27.59
N SER A 325 -8.74 7.42 27.77
CA SER A 325 -7.89 7.99 26.71
C SER A 325 -7.75 7.04 25.52
N HIS A 326 -7.58 5.74 25.78
CA HIS A 326 -7.50 4.71 24.75
C HIS A 326 -8.83 4.54 24.02
N ILE A 327 -9.93 4.42 24.77
CA ILE A 327 -11.29 4.32 24.23
C ILE A 327 -11.62 5.53 23.33
N ASN A 328 -11.19 6.74 23.68
CA ASN A 328 -11.38 7.92 22.82
C ASN A 328 -10.55 7.86 21.53
N LYS A 329 -9.35 7.27 21.55
CA LYS A 329 -8.57 7.05 20.32
C LYS A 329 -9.28 6.05 19.41
N LEU A 330 -9.77 4.94 19.98
CA LEU A 330 -10.58 3.95 19.26
C LEU A 330 -11.84 4.57 18.68
N LYS A 331 -12.57 5.35 19.48
CA LYS A 331 -13.77 6.08 19.05
C LYS A 331 -13.50 6.89 17.79
N ASN A 332 -12.44 7.70 17.79
CA ASN A 332 -12.12 8.53 16.63
C ASN A 332 -11.79 7.68 15.40
N ARG A 333 -10.98 6.63 15.57
CA ARG A 333 -10.63 5.73 14.46
C ARG A 333 -11.88 5.04 13.88
N TYR A 334 -12.70 4.46 14.73
CA TYR A 334 -13.93 3.76 14.35
C TYR A 334 -14.96 4.73 13.76
N TYR A 335 -15.06 5.94 14.29
CA TYR A 335 -15.94 6.97 13.74
C TYR A 335 -15.57 7.29 12.29
N TYR A 336 -14.28 7.48 11.98
CA TYR A 336 -13.86 7.71 10.60
C TYR A 336 -14.15 6.51 9.70
N ALA A 337 -13.86 5.29 10.15
CA ALA A 337 -14.15 4.08 9.38
C ALA A 337 -15.65 3.90 9.09
N ILE A 338 -16.50 4.05 10.12
CA ILE A 338 -17.96 3.92 9.98
C ILE A 338 -18.55 5.09 9.17
N SER A 339 -18.06 6.32 9.38
CA SER A 339 -18.58 7.51 8.68
C SER A 339 -18.17 7.57 7.22
N ASP A 340 -16.98 7.07 6.85
CA ASP A 340 -16.61 6.89 5.44
C ASP A 340 -17.50 5.84 4.75
N HIS A 341 -18.13 4.92 5.51
CA HIS A 341 -19.05 3.92 4.94
C HIS A 341 -20.52 4.40 4.93
N GLU A 342 -21.02 4.99 6.01
CA GLU A 342 -22.41 5.48 6.12
C GLU A 342 -22.72 6.67 5.19
N LEU A 343 -21.73 7.51 4.86
CA LEU A 343 -21.89 8.56 3.83
C LEU A 343 -21.73 8.02 2.39
N ASN A 344 -20.96 6.95 2.17
CA ASN A 344 -20.64 6.43 0.83
C ASN A 344 -21.55 5.30 0.33
N GLU A 345 -22.37 4.63 1.15
CA GLU A 345 -23.24 3.56 0.62
C GLU A 345 -24.71 3.94 0.41
N LEU A 346 -25.27 4.86 1.20
CA LEU A 346 -26.71 5.18 1.11
C LEU A 346 -27.04 6.48 0.37
N ASN A 347 -26.15 7.47 0.38
CA ASN A 347 -26.34 8.73 -0.35
C ASN A 347 -25.69 8.68 -1.75
N GLU A 348 -24.50 8.11 -1.86
CA GLU A 348 -23.76 8.05 -3.12
C GLU A 348 -24.44 7.16 -4.18
N LEU A 349 -24.86 5.94 -3.85
CA LEU A 349 -25.43 5.06 -4.88
C LEU A 349 -26.71 5.62 -5.52
N ASN A 350 -27.53 6.36 -4.78
CA ASN A 350 -28.77 6.95 -5.31
C ASN A 350 -28.50 8.23 -6.12
N ASP A 351 -27.61 9.11 -5.65
CA ASP A 351 -27.28 10.38 -6.34
C ASP A 351 -26.49 10.15 -7.65
N TYR A 352 -25.77 9.02 -7.77
CA TYR A 352 -25.00 8.69 -8.99
C TYR A 352 -25.73 7.76 -9.96
N LEU A 353 -26.61 6.88 -9.47
CA LEU A 353 -27.41 6.03 -10.37
C LEU A 353 -28.57 6.80 -11.01
N GLU A 354 -29.11 7.84 -10.38
CA GLU A 354 -30.20 8.63 -10.96
C GLU A 354 -29.81 9.29 -12.31
N PRO A 355 -28.67 10.01 -12.44
CA PRO A 355 -28.21 10.54 -13.73
C PRO A 355 -27.96 9.46 -14.78
N LEU A 356 -27.41 8.30 -14.36
CA LEU A 356 -27.16 7.17 -15.25
C LEU A 356 -28.45 6.53 -15.77
N MET A 357 -29.41 6.31 -14.88
CA MET A 357 -30.71 5.74 -15.21
C MET A 357 -31.53 6.71 -16.06
N ASP A 358 -31.49 8.01 -15.78
CA ASP A 358 -32.09 9.06 -16.59
C ASP A 358 -31.47 9.10 -17.99
N TYR A 359 -30.15 9.04 -18.09
CA TYR A 359 -29.44 8.95 -19.36
C TYR A 359 -29.90 7.72 -20.17
N PHE A 360 -30.00 6.54 -19.52
CA PHE A 360 -30.47 5.33 -20.17
C PHE A 360 -31.94 5.42 -20.62
N VAL A 361 -32.82 5.99 -19.80
CA VAL A 361 -34.23 6.22 -20.18
C VAL A 361 -34.31 7.20 -21.35
N LYS A 362 -33.58 8.31 -21.31
CA LYS A 362 -33.51 9.32 -22.38
C LYS A 362 -33.11 8.73 -23.72
N HIS A 363 -32.16 7.78 -23.72
CA HIS A 363 -31.64 7.15 -24.94
C HIS A 363 -32.29 5.79 -25.27
N ASN A 364 -33.47 5.49 -24.71
CA ASN A 364 -34.25 4.26 -24.94
C ASN A 364 -33.51 2.96 -24.59
N HIS A 365 -32.67 3.00 -23.56
CA HIS A 365 -31.84 1.91 -23.05
C HIS A 365 -32.13 1.60 -21.57
N ALA A 366 -33.40 1.68 -21.16
CA ALA A 366 -33.81 1.62 -19.75
C ALA A 366 -33.46 0.32 -18.99
N ASN A 367 -33.12 -0.76 -19.69
CA ASN A 367 -32.71 -2.03 -19.09
C ASN A 367 -31.24 -2.29 -19.41
N MET A 368 -30.42 -2.44 -18.37
CA MET A 368 -29.03 -2.85 -18.54
C MET A 368 -28.94 -4.23 -19.18
N VAL A 369 -28.05 -4.34 -20.16
CA VAL A 369 -27.71 -5.56 -20.85
C VAL A 369 -26.46 -6.15 -20.21
N MET A 370 -26.53 -7.41 -19.81
CA MET A 370 -25.40 -8.14 -19.25
C MET A 370 -24.28 -8.30 -20.28
N ILE A 371 -23.03 -8.22 -19.81
CA ILE A 371 -21.85 -8.42 -20.65
C ILE A 371 -21.82 -9.88 -21.16
N PRO A 372 -21.71 -10.12 -22.48
CA PRO A 372 -21.56 -11.47 -23.01
C PRO A 372 -20.27 -12.14 -22.54
N GLU A 373 -20.33 -13.42 -22.16
CA GLU A 373 -19.16 -14.20 -21.71
C GLU A 373 -18.07 -14.36 -22.78
N LYS A 374 -18.42 -14.23 -24.07
CA LYS A 374 -17.50 -14.41 -25.19
C LYS A 374 -17.47 -13.16 -26.06
N ARG A 375 -16.27 -12.61 -26.25
CA ARG A 375 -15.98 -11.51 -27.18
C ARG A 375 -16.91 -10.30 -26.98
N PRO A 376 -17.04 -9.78 -25.75
CA PRO A 376 -18.00 -8.73 -25.39
C PRO A 376 -17.91 -7.47 -26.25
N TYR A 377 -16.72 -7.11 -26.74
CA TYR A 377 -16.48 -5.82 -27.41
C TYR A 377 -16.37 -5.90 -28.94
N GLN A 378 -16.51 -7.07 -29.56
CA GLN A 378 -16.41 -7.23 -31.03
C GLN A 378 -17.49 -6.46 -31.81
N PHE A 379 -18.58 -6.09 -31.14
CA PHE A 379 -19.63 -5.29 -31.77
C PHE A 379 -19.19 -3.84 -32.02
N LEU A 380 -18.24 -3.29 -31.25
CA LEU A 380 -17.92 -1.86 -31.22
C LEU A 380 -17.57 -1.31 -32.59
N MET A 381 -16.58 -1.90 -33.27
CA MET A 381 -16.14 -1.44 -34.58
C MET A 381 -17.26 -1.48 -35.63
N LYS A 382 -18.14 -2.49 -35.56
CA LYS A 382 -19.31 -2.60 -36.45
C LYS A 382 -20.37 -1.55 -36.10
N ALA A 383 -20.59 -1.30 -34.81
CA ALA A 383 -21.55 -0.33 -34.33
C ALA A 383 -21.11 1.11 -34.67
N MET A 384 -19.85 1.45 -34.45
CA MET A 384 -19.25 2.74 -34.80
C MET A 384 -19.36 3.02 -36.32
N LYS A 385 -19.05 2.04 -37.17
CA LYS A 385 -19.19 2.21 -38.64
C LYS A 385 -20.63 2.37 -39.12
N LYS A 386 -21.63 1.92 -38.34
CA LYS A 386 -23.05 1.97 -38.69
C LYS A 386 -23.75 3.21 -38.13
N LYS A 387 -23.40 3.62 -36.91
CA LYS A 387 -23.99 4.80 -36.26
C LYS A 387 -23.33 6.07 -36.80
N LYS A 388 -24.12 7.13 -36.99
CA LYS A 388 -23.58 8.45 -37.30
C LYS A 388 -22.87 8.99 -36.04
N VAL A 389 -21.76 9.68 -36.25
CA VAL A 389 -21.04 10.39 -35.18
C VAL A 389 -21.89 11.57 -34.73
N ASP A 390 -22.11 11.66 -33.43
CA ASP A 390 -22.90 12.69 -32.76
C ASP A 390 -22.07 13.24 -31.59
N PRO A 391 -21.39 14.39 -31.77
CA PRO A 391 -20.52 14.96 -30.74
C PRO A 391 -21.26 15.26 -29.43
N ASP A 392 -22.48 15.78 -29.50
CA ASP A 392 -23.27 16.12 -28.30
C ASP A 392 -23.58 14.87 -27.48
N LEU A 393 -23.89 13.75 -28.15
CA LEU A 393 -24.08 12.46 -27.48
C LEU A 393 -22.77 11.91 -26.91
N ILE A 394 -21.64 12.13 -27.58
CA ILE A 394 -20.34 11.69 -27.08
C ILE A 394 -20.00 12.44 -25.80
N ASP A 395 -20.14 13.77 -25.80
CA ASP A 395 -19.87 14.64 -24.65
C ASP A 395 -20.79 14.28 -23.47
N GLU A 396 -22.10 14.13 -23.72
CA GLU A 396 -23.05 13.68 -22.69
C GLU A 396 -22.67 12.31 -22.12
N THR A 397 -22.21 11.38 -22.97
CA THR A 397 -21.77 10.05 -22.52
C THR A 397 -20.48 10.13 -21.70
N HIS A 398 -19.57 11.03 -22.04
CA HIS A 398 -18.33 11.26 -21.29
C HIS A 398 -18.61 11.84 -19.91
N GLU A 399 -19.48 12.85 -19.82
CA GLU A 399 -19.88 13.43 -18.53
C GLU A 399 -20.46 12.35 -17.60
N ILE A 400 -21.36 11.50 -18.11
CA ILE A 400 -21.92 10.39 -17.33
C ILE A 400 -20.84 9.37 -16.94
N ALA A 401 -19.90 9.06 -17.83
CA ALA A 401 -18.81 8.13 -17.54
C ALA A 401 -17.87 8.65 -16.46
N GLU A 402 -17.55 9.95 -16.47
CA GLU A 402 -16.73 10.61 -15.45
C GLU A 402 -17.43 10.61 -14.09
N ILE A 403 -18.74 10.88 -14.05
CA ILE A 403 -19.54 10.79 -12.82
C ILE A 403 -19.46 9.39 -12.22
N ILE A 404 -19.60 8.33 -13.04
CA ILE A 404 -19.51 6.94 -12.58
C ILE A 404 -18.09 6.59 -12.10
N TYR A 405 -17.08 7.03 -12.86
CA TYR A 405 -15.68 6.73 -12.56
C TYR A 405 -15.20 7.39 -11.27
N GLN A 406 -15.68 8.59 -10.97
CA GLN A 406 -15.33 9.34 -9.76
C GLN A 406 -16.08 8.84 -8.51
N SER A 407 -17.26 8.23 -8.67
CA SER A 407 -18.14 7.88 -7.55
C SER A 407 -18.05 6.43 -7.06
N ILE A 408 -18.18 5.44 -7.97
CA ILE A 408 -18.35 4.02 -7.58
C ILE A 408 -16.99 3.29 -7.52
N GLY A 409 -15.90 4.01 -7.78
CA GLY A 409 -14.62 3.40 -8.17
C GLY A 409 -14.79 2.64 -9.49
N ALA A 410 -13.72 2.43 -10.23
CA ALA A 410 -13.73 1.80 -11.56
C ALA A 410 -14.09 0.29 -11.56
N THR A 411 -14.95 -0.20 -10.64
CA THR A 411 -15.05 -1.61 -10.27
C THR A 411 -16.12 -2.41 -11.01
N ASN A 412 -17.07 -1.76 -11.71
CA ASN A 412 -18.13 -2.47 -12.43
C ASN A 412 -18.14 -2.16 -13.95
N PRO A 413 -17.58 -3.04 -14.80
CA PRO A 413 -17.55 -2.83 -16.26
C PRO A 413 -18.95 -2.85 -16.91
N LEU A 414 -19.99 -3.29 -16.19
CA LEU A 414 -21.36 -3.35 -16.72
C LEU A 414 -21.90 -1.97 -17.12
N TYR A 415 -21.58 -0.93 -16.34
CA TYR A 415 -22.07 0.42 -16.62
C TYR A 415 -21.43 0.98 -17.89
N PHE A 416 -20.11 0.92 -17.98
CA PHE A 416 -19.35 1.34 -19.16
C PHE A 416 -19.73 0.54 -20.41
N TYR A 417 -19.97 -0.77 -20.28
CA TYR A 417 -20.48 -1.61 -21.37
C TYR A 417 -21.80 -1.09 -21.93
N ASN A 418 -22.75 -0.74 -21.05
CA ASN A 418 -24.06 -0.24 -21.45
C ASN A 418 -24.00 1.19 -22.02
N LEU A 419 -23.11 2.05 -21.52
CA LEU A 419 -22.81 3.34 -22.16
C LEU A 419 -22.33 3.15 -23.61
N LEU A 420 -21.47 2.16 -23.89
CA LEU A 420 -21.02 1.86 -25.26
C LEU A 420 -22.10 1.27 -26.17
N LEU A 421 -23.15 0.64 -25.63
CA LEU A 421 -24.32 0.24 -26.43
C LEU A 421 -25.09 1.48 -26.92
N VAL A 422 -25.20 2.50 -26.08
CA VAL A 422 -25.83 3.78 -26.40
C VAL A 422 -24.95 4.60 -27.34
N CYS A 423 -23.71 4.89 -26.94
CA CYS A 423 -22.75 5.68 -27.70
C CYS A 423 -21.42 4.93 -27.91
N PRO A 424 -21.28 4.16 -29.01
CA PRO A 424 -20.05 3.42 -29.27
C PRO A 424 -18.81 4.32 -29.46
N HIS A 425 -18.97 5.58 -29.86
CA HIS A 425 -17.86 6.50 -30.15
C HIS A 425 -17.31 7.19 -28.89
N ALA A 426 -17.82 6.89 -27.70
CA ALA A 426 -17.39 7.49 -26.45
C ALA A 426 -15.99 6.98 -26.03
N PHE A 427 -14.93 7.62 -26.53
CA PHE A 427 -13.56 7.12 -26.35
C PHE A 427 -13.10 7.09 -24.88
N LEU A 428 -13.51 8.02 -24.01
CA LEU A 428 -13.18 7.98 -22.58
C LEU A 428 -13.77 6.74 -21.88
N VAL A 429 -14.97 6.31 -22.26
CA VAL A 429 -15.56 5.06 -21.75
C VAL A 429 -14.72 3.85 -22.12
N ILE A 430 -14.15 3.84 -23.35
CA ILE A 430 -13.26 2.77 -23.81
C ILE A 430 -11.92 2.81 -23.07
N GLU A 431 -11.36 4.00 -22.81
CA GLU A 431 -10.15 4.19 -21.99
C GLU A 431 -10.34 3.67 -20.57
N MET A 432 -11.47 3.98 -19.93
CA MET A 432 -11.82 3.50 -18.60
C MET A 432 -11.87 1.97 -18.56
N LEU A 433 -12.45 1.32 -19.58
CA LEU A 433 -12.47 -0.14 -19.71
C LEU A 433 -11.09 -0.76 -19.99
N LEU A 434 -10.20 -0.05 -20.69
CA LEU A 434 -8.82 -0.50 -20.92
C LEU A 434 -7.95 -0.46 -19.65
N SER A 435 -8.39 0.28 -18.63
CA SER A 435 -7.71 0.37 -17.33
C SER A 435 -8.13 -0.76 -16.37
N ASP A 436 -9.15 -1.54 -16.70
CA ASP A 436 -9.64 -2.66 -15.90
C ASP A 436 -8.85 -3.95 -16.21
N SER A 437 -8.20 -4.51 -15.18
CA SER A 437 -7.35 -5.70 -15.27
C SER A 437 -8.11 -6.99 -15.65
N ASN A 438 -9.44 -7.01 -15.52
CA ASN A 438 -10.27 -8.18 -15.86
C ASN A 438 -10.59 -8.31 -17.35
N VAL A 439 -10.13 -7.35 -18.18
CA VAL A 439 -10.52 -7.25 -19.61
C VAL A 439 -9.40 -7.66 -20.58
N GLN A 440 -8.29 -8.22 -20.07
CA GLN A 440 -7.08 -8.55 -20.84
C GLN A 440 -7.33 -9.30 -22.17
N ASP A 441 -8.24 -10.27 -22.18
CA ASP A 441 -8.57 -11.07 -23.38
C ASP A 441 -9.24 -10.28 -24.51
N ASN A 442 -9.68 -9.04 -24.26
CA ASN A 442 -10.36 -8.18 -25.23
C ASN A 442 -9.60 -6.89 -25.56
N HIS A 443 -8.37 -6.71 -25.06
CA HIS A 443 -7.59 -5.49 -25.27
C HIS A 443 -7.43 -5.14 -26.75
N LEU A 444 -7.27 -6.12 -27.64
CA LEU A 444 -7.14 -5.86 -29.07
C LEU A 444 -8.41 -5.21 -29.66
N ASP A 445 -9.60 -5.68 -29.29
CA ASP A 445 -10.87 -5.13 -29.78
C ASP A 445 -11.12 -3.72 -29.21
N LEU A 446 -10.81 -3.50 -27.94
CA LEU A 446 -10.95 -2.22 -27.26
C LEU A 446 -9.93 -1.18 -27.75
N LEU A 447 -8.66 -1.54 -27.94
CA LEU A 447 -7.62 -0.63 -28.46
C LEU A 447 -7.96 -0.17 -29.89
N ASN A 448 -8.41 -1.10 -30.75
CA ASN A 448 -8.87 -0.75 -32.09
C ASN A 448 -10.08 0.20 -32.05
N ALA A 449 -11.04 -0.06 -31.16
CA ALA A 449 -12.21 0.79 -30.96
C ALA A 449 -11.81 2.18 -30.43
N PHE A 450 -10.91 2.24 -29.43
CA PHE A 450 -10.41 3.49 -28.84
C PHE A 450 -9.74 4.37 -29.89
N VAL A 451 -8.75 3.82 -30.62
CA VAL A 451 -8.03 4.57 -31.67
C VAL A 451 -9.00 5.11 -32.72
N TYR A 452 -9.96 4.29 -33.16
CA TYR A 452 -10.97 4.71 -34.14
C TYR A 452 -11.89 5.81 -33.62
N ALA A 453 -12.40 5.67 -32.40
CA ALA A 453 -13.28 6.64 -31.76
C ALA A 453 -12.57 7.98 -31.53
N TYR A 454 -11.33 7.92 -31.03
CA TYR A 454 -10.51 9.09 -30.74
C TYR A 454 -10.20 9.91 -32.00
N GLU A 455 -9.81 9.24 -33.10
CA GLU A 455 -9.53 9.90 -34.39
C GLU A 455 -10.75 10.55 -35.02
N ILE A 456 -11.92 9.94 -34.84
CA ILE A 456 -13.18 10.49 -35.33
C ILE A 456 -13.58 11.74 -34.55
N TYR A 457 -13.51 11.66 -33.22
CA TYR A 457 -13.93 12.77 -32.37
C TYR A 457 -12.98 13.97 -32.53
N HIS A 458 -11.66 13.72 -32.56
CA HIS A 458 -10.64 14.76 -32.72
C HIS A 458 -10.21 15.00 -34.18
N LYS A 459 -11.12 14.79 -35.15
CA LYS A 459 -10.77 14.84 -36.59
C LYS A 459 -10.04 16.12 -37.01
N GLU A 460 -10.47 17.27 -36.49
CA GLU A 460 -9.83 18.56 -36.82
C GLU A 460 -8.41 18.70 -36.25
N MET A 461 -8.15 18.10 -35.08
CA MET A 461 -6.81 18.05 -34.49
C MET A 461 -5.85 17.24 -35.35
N PHE A 462 -6.31 16.13 -35.94
CA PHE A 462 -5.49 15.35 -36.89
C PHE A 462 -5.29 16.03 -38.25
N ASN A 463 -6.23 16.88 -38.69
CA ASN A 463 -6.04 17.73 -39.87
C ASN A 463 -5.00 18.83 -39.61
N HIS A 464 -4.93 19.33 -38.37
CA HIS A 464 -4.07 20.42 -37.94
C HIS A 464 -3.35 20.09 -36.61
N PRO A 465 -2.34 19.19 -36.63
CA PRO A 465 -1.71 18.71 -35.41
C PRO A 465 -1.01 19.82 -34.63
N PRO A 466 -1.23 19.95 -33.32
CA PRO A 466 -0.51 20.94 -32.52
C PRO A 466 0.97 20.56 -32.38
N LYS A 467 1.82 21.55 -32.10
CA LYS A 467 3.21 21.29 -31.68
C LYS A 467 3.23 20.59 -30.32
N GLU A 468 4.24 19.75 -30.10
CA GLU A 468 4.37 18.97 -28.86
C GLU A 468 3.10 18.15 -28.58
N PHE A 469 2.65 17.40 -29.59
CA PHE A 469 1.37 16.69 -29.62
C PHE A 469 1.07 15.93 -28.32
N THR A 470 2.08 15.25 -27.77
CA THR A 470 2.01 14.42 -26.56
C THR A 470 1.83 15.22 -25.26
N LYS A 471 1.94 16.55 -25.28
CA LYS A 471 1.72 17.42 -24.11
C LYS A 471 0.27 17.92 -23.99
N HIS A 472 -0.57 17.68 -24.99
CA HIS A 472 -2.00 18.03 -24.93
C HIS A 472 -2.81 16.92 -24.28
N GLU A 473 -3.94 17.31 -23.70
CA GLU A 473 -4.82 16.44 -22.92
C GLU A 473 -5.31 15.24 -23.76
N TYR A 474 -5.24 14.03 -23.19
CA TYR A 474 -5.54 12.73 -23.81
C TYR A 474 -4.69 12.30 -25.04
N ASN A 475 -3.93 13.20 -25.69
CA ASN A 475 -3.05 12.85 -26.81
C ASN A 475 -1.96 11.85 -26.40
N LYS A 476 -1.47 11.93 -25.16
CA LYS A 476 -0.52 10.95 -24.61
C LYS A 476 -1.15 9.56 -24.52
N THR A 477 -2.39 9.46 -24.04
CA THR A 477 -3.15 8.19 -23.98
C THR A 477 -3.32 7.61 -25.38
N TYR A 478 -3.63 8.45 -26.38
CA TYR A 478 -3.72 8.02 -27.77
C TYR A 478 -2.41 7.38 -28.29
N ILE A 479 -1.25 7.99 -28.01
CA ILE A 479 0.05 7.40 -28.40
C ILE A 479 0.34 6.09 -27.66
N LEU A 480 0.03 6.02 -26.36
CA LEU A 480 0.19 4.78 -25.57
C LEU A 480 -0.71 3.64 -26.07
N ALA A 481 -1.93 3.96 -26.49
CA ALA A 481 -2.85 2.99 -27.07
C ALA A 481 -2.35 2.48 -28.42
N LEU A 482 -1.78 3.35 -29.27
CA LEU A 482 -1.12 2.94 -30.50
C LEU A 482 0.09 2.03 -30.21
N ASP A 483 0.93 2.38 -29.24
CA ASP A 483 2.10 1.55 -28.91
C ASP A 483 1.68 0.14 -28.45
N SER A 484 0.71 0.07 -27.54
CA SER A 484 0.11 -1.18 -27.07
C SER A 484 -0.48 -2.01 -28.22
N LEU A 485 -1.17 -1.36 -29.15
CA LEU A 485 -1.73 -2.00 -30.34
C LEU A 485 -0.63 -2.54 -31.28
N GLY A 486 0.45 -1.78 -31.46
CA GLY A 486 1.62 -2.20 -32.23
C GLY A 486 2.30 -3.44 -31.64
N MET A 487 2.44 -3.48 -30.32
CA MET A 487 2.97 -4.65 -29.60
C MET A 487 2.08 -5.88 -29.79
N LEU A 488 0.76 -5.76 -29.63
CA LEU A 488 -0.17 -6.88 -29.81
C LEU A 488 -0.18 -7.40 -31.26
N TYR A 489 -0.10 -6.53 -32.26
CA TYR A 489 0.04 -6.96 -33.66
C TYR A 489 1.37 -7.67 -33.91
N LYS A 490 2.45 -7.24 -33.26
CA LYS A 490 3.75 -7.91 -33.34
C LYS A 490 3.71 -9.30 -32.70
N GLU A 491 3.12 -9.43 -31.52
CA GLU A 491 2.99 -10.71 -30.80
C GLU A 491 2.12 -11.72 -31.56
N SER A 492 1.07 -11.23 -32.24
CA SER A 492 0.21 -12.06 -33.10
C SER A 492 0.78 -12.35 -34.50
N GLY A 493 1.96 -11.80 -34.82
CA GLY A 493 2.64 -11.99 -36.11
C GLY A 493 2.07 -11.16 -37.26
N ASP A 494 1.15 -10.23 -37.00
CA ASP A 494 0.61 -9.29 -37.99
C ASP A 494 1.50 -8.06 -38.14
N PHE A 495 2.73 -8.29 -38.62
CA PHE A 495 3.74 -7.24 -38.75
C PHE A 495 3.32 -6.10 -39.67
N LYS A 496 2.43 -6.37 -40.64
CA LYS A 496 1.94 -5.35 -41.55
C LYS A 496 1.06 -4.33 -40.83
N GLU A 497 0.19 -4.78 -39.94
CA GLU A 497 -0.62 -3.85 -39.14
C GLU A 497 0.23 -3.18 -38.06
N ALA A 498 1.20 -3.88 -37.46
CA ALA A 498 2.14 -3.27 -36.50
C ALA A 498 2.93 -2.10 -37.12
N ILE A 499 3.48 -2.28 -38.33
CA ILE A 499 4.21 -1.22 -39.06
C ILE A 499 3.32 0.02 -39.26
N LYS A 500 2.07 -0.15 -39.71
CA LYS A 500 1.15 0.98 -39.92
C LYS A 500 0.89 1.77 -38.64
N VAL A 501 0.81 1.07 -37.51
CA VAL A 501 0.60 1.68 -36.20
C VAL A 501 1.84 2.47 -35.76
N TYR A 502 3.05 1.92 -35.91
CA TYR A 502 4.29 2.64 -35.61
C TYR A 502 4.56 3.82 -36.56
N GLU A 503 4.25 3.71 -37.86
CA GLU A 503 4.29 4.84 -38.80
C GLU A 503 3.36 5.98 -38.36
N LYS A 504 2.20 5.62 -37.80
CA LYS A 504 1.24 6.59 -37.26
C LYS A 504 1.77 7.26 -35.99
N ILE A 505 2.44 6.54 -35.08
CA ILE A 505 3.11 7.13 -33.91
C ILE A 505 4.21 8.11 -34.35
N ILE A 506 5.08 7.72 -35.28
CA ILE A 506 6.19 8.56 -35.77
C ILE A 506 5.69 9.88 -36.38
N ARG A 507 4.48 9.90 -36.95
CA ARG A 507 3.87 11.12 -37.50
C ARG A 507 3.52 12.14 -36.42
N TYR A 508 3.22 11.72 -35.19
CA TYR A 508 2.68 12.58 -34.14
C TYR A 508 3.59 12.71 -32.91
N ASP A 509 4.50 11.77 -32.67
CA ASP A 509 5.54 11.85 -31.62
C ASP A 509 6.83 12.48 -32.17
N ASP A 510 6.86 13.81 -32.17
CA ASP A 510 7.97 14.62 -32.69
C ASP A 510 9.29 14.43 -31.92
N GLU A 511 9.21 14.00 -30.66
CA GLU A 511 10.36 13.76 -29.79
C GLU A 511 10.77 12.27 -29.70
N ASP A 512 10.04 11.36 -30.35
CA ASP A 512 10.26 9.89 -30.29
C ASP A 512 10.38 9.35 -28.86
N ARG A 513 9.57 9.92 -27.94
CA ARG A 513 9.58 9.57 -26.51
C ARG A 513 9.23 8.12 -26.26
N PHE A 514 8.52 7.49 -27.18
CA PHE A 514 8.06 6.10 -27.07
C PHE A 514 8.90 5.12 -27.91
N GLY A 515 10.03 5.56 -28.49
CA GLY A 515 10.97 4.68 -29.20
C GLY A 515 10.39 4.02 -30.47
N ALA A 516 9.37 4.63 -31.07
CA ALA A 516 8.67 4.07 -32.22
C ALA A 516 9.58 3.89 -33.45
N LYS A 517 10.61 4.75 -33.59
CA LYS A 517 11.62 4.61 -34.65
C LYS A 517 12.52 3.38 -34.47
N GLU A 518 12.76 2.94 -33.24
CA GLU A 518 13.50 1.70 -32.99
C GLU A 518 12.59 0.49 -33.18
N SER A 519 11.34 0.58 -32.72
CA SER A 519 10.33 -0.49 -32.85
C SER A 519 10.03 -0.87 -34.31
N ILE A 520 10.10 0.07 -35.25
CA ILE A 520 9.91 -0.19 -36.70
C ILE A 520 11.14 -0.79 -37.39
N LEU A 521 12.33 -0.74 -36.77
CA LEU A 521 13.58 -1.26 -37.33
C LEU A 521 13.89 -2.71 -36.94
N ILE A 522 13.08 -3.30 -36.04
CA ILE A 522 13.22 -4.70 -35.59
C ILE A 522 12.45 -5.66 -36.54
N TYR A 523 12.10 -5.21 -37.76
CA TYR A 523 11.40 -5.97 -38.79
C TYR A 523 12.31 -6.44 -39.94
#